data_AF-A0A809T3K1-F1
#
_entry.id   AF-A0A809T3K1-F1
#
_cell.length_a   1.000
_cell.length_b   1.000
_cell.length_c   1.000
_cell.angle_alpha   90.00
_cell.angle_beta   90.00
_cell.angle_gamma   90.00
#
_symmetry.space_group_name_H-M   'P 1'
#
loop_
_entity.id
_entity.type
_entity.pdbx_description
1 polymer ?
#
loop_
_entity_poly.entity_id
_entity_poly.type
_entity_poly.pdbx_seq_one_letter_code
_entity_poly.pdbx_strand_id
1 'polypeptide(L)'
;MSILDDIRTIGLKMKNEQASLKEIILESSRVDVSDEQVDGLDRLIYNHCLNKKTLSDFFGKSRNTFSRILAELHEKKVIGEPIFQNKSHLYTRWDVQKIMEAMGTIQYREMYLPRVIVTENHKGGTGKSTTTATLATAAALDLNLNAKICVIDLDPKAR
;
A
#
# COMPACT_ATOMS: atom_id res chain seq x y z
N MET A 1 19.22 7.06 49.37
CA MET A 1 18.67 6.29 48.24
C MET A 1 19.84 5.95 47.33
N SER A 2 19.97 4.69 46.90
CA SER A 2 21.06 4.27 46.01
C SER A 2 20.75 4.71 44.57
N ILE A 3 21.76 5.04 43.77
CA ILE A 3 21.62 5.33 42.33
C ILE A 3 20.84 4.22 41.61
N LEU A 4 20.98 2.97 42.07
CA LEU A 4 20.24 1.83 41.53
C LEU A 4 18.73 1.90 41.81
N ASP A 5 18.34 2.45 42.97
CA ASP A 5 16.93 2.64 43.33
C ASP A 5 16.31 3.79 42.51
N ASP A 6 17.10 4.84 42.23
CA ASP A 6 16.67 5.96 41.39
C ASP A 6 16.48 5.52 39.94
N ILE A 7 17.42 4.76 39.36
CA ILE A 7 17.30 4.18 38.01
C ILE A 7 16.07 3.26 37.93
N ARG A 8 15.84 2.43 38.95
CA ARG A 8 14.67 1.54 39.02
C ARG A 8 13.37 2.33 39.08
N THR A 9 13.35 3.41 39.86
CA THR A 9 12.19 4.29 39.99
C THR A 9 11.89 4.99 38.67
N ILE A 10 12.92 5.48 37.97
CA ILE A 10 12.78 6.07 36.63
C ILE A 10 12.27 5.03 35.63
N GLY A 11 12.83 3.81 35.62
CA GLY A 11 12.38 2.74 34.72
C GLY A 11 10.93 2.31 34.97
N LEU A 12 10.49 2.29 36.23
CA LEU A 12 9.10 2.03 36.59
C LEU A 12 8.16 3.15 36.15
N LYS A 13 8.56 4.41 36.33
CA LYS A 13 7.81 5.57 35.83
C LYS A 13 7.71 5.55 34.31
N MET A 14 8.82 5.35 33.61
CA MET A 14 8.85 5.23 32.14
C MET A 14 7.96 4.10 31.65
N LYS A 15 7.94 2.93 32.31
CA LYS A 15 7.06 1.81 31.94
C LYS A 15 5.58 2.12 32.18
N ASN A 16 5.26 2.87 33.23
CA ASN A 16 3.88 3.26 33.56
C ASN A 16 3.38 4.42 32.68
N GLU A 17 4.29 5.30 32.27
CA GLU A 17 4.06 6.43 31.35
C GLU A 17 4.19 6.01 29.88
N GLN A 18 4.70 4.80 29.60
CA GLN A 18 4.74 4.24 28.27
C GLN A 18 3.30 4.03 27.83
N ALA A 19 2.82 4.94 26.96
CA ALA A 19 1.53 4.82 26.31
C ALA A 19 1.39 3.39 25.79
N SER A 20 0.25 2.75 26.11
CA SER A 20 -0.03 1.41 25.64
C SER A 20 0.10 1.37 24.11
N LEU A 21 0.42 0.22 23.53
CA LEU A 21 0.50 0.09 22.06
C LEU A 21 -0.77 0.65 21.38
N LYS A 22 -1.92 0.57 22.06
CA LYS A 22 -3.20 1.15 21.65
C LYS A 22 -3.23 2.68 21.70
N GLU A 23 -2.67 3.30 22.73
CA GLU A 23 -2.56 4.76 22.87
C GLU A 23 -1.50 5.34 21.93
N ILE A 24 -0.36 4.67 21.77
CA ILE A 24 0.64 5.05 20.75
C ILE A 24 0.04 4.92 19.36
N ILE A 25 -0.71 3.85 19.08
CA ILE A 25 -1.45 3.74 17.82
C ILE A 25 -2.45 4.89 17.68
N LEU A 26 -3.22 5.24 18.72
CA LEU A 26 -4.16 6.37 18.70
C LEU A 26 -3.48 7.74 18.56
N GLU A 27 -2.30 7.94 19.15
CA GLU A 27 -1.50 9.16 19.02
C GLU A 27 -0.74 9.23 17.69
N SER A 28 -0.21 8.11 17.18
CA SER A 28 0.33 8.01 15.82
C SER A 28 -0.77 7.98 14.76
N SER A 29 -2.03 7.78 15.17
CA SER A 29 -3.23 8.02 14.35
C SER A 29 -3.59 9.50 14.29
N ARG A 30 -2.89 10.38 15.04
CA ARG A 30 -2.86 11.81 14.68
C ARG A 30 -1.88 11.99 13.53
N VAL A 31 -2.33 11.52 12.38
CA VAL A 31 -2.02 12.18 11.12
C VAL A 31 -2.50 13.62 11.28
N ASP A 32 -1.62 14.58 11.07
CA ASP A 32 -2.01 15.99 11.02
C ASP A 32 -2.73 16.21 9.69
N VAL A 33 -4.02 16.53 9.76
CA VAL A 33 -4.94 16.51 8.61
C VAL A 33 -5.41 17.90 8.27
N SER A 34 -5.04 18.34 7.09
CA SER A 34 -6.01 19.00 6.23
C SER A 34 -5.91 18.32 4.86
N ASP A 35 -6.97 17.58 4.47
CA ASP A 35 -7.19 16.88 3.17
C ASP A 35 -7.03 15.33 3.13
N GLU A 36 -7.41 14.58 4.18
CA GLU A 36 -7.28 13.11 4.22
C GLU A 36 -8.21 12.32 3.32
N GLN A 37 -9.41 12.86 3.03
CA GLN A 37 -10.43 12.13 2.31
C GLN A 37 -10.92 12.90 1.10
N VAL A 38 -10.93 12.22 -0.05
CA VAL A 38 -11.57 12.70 -1.28
C VAL A 38 -12.82 11.84 -1.46
N ASP A 39 -14.00 12.46 -1.35
CA ASP A 39 -15.29 11.79 -1.50
C ASP A 39 -15.46 10.53 -0.60
N GLY A 40 -14.94 10.59 0.63
CA GLY A 40 -15.01 9.51 1.62
C GLY A 40 -13.98 8.38 1.44
N LEU A 41 -13.06 8.51 0.47
CA LEU A 41 -11.92 7.61 0.30
C LEU A 41 -10.62 8.23 0.78
N ASP A 42 -9.78 7.38 1.36
CA ASP A 42 -8.40 7.71 1.67
C ASP A 42 -7.68 8.21 0.40
N ARG A 43 -7.03 9.37 0.51
CA ARG A 43 -6.35 10.02 -0.62
C ARG A 43 -5.28 9.15 -1.28
N LEU A 44 -4.59 8.29 -0.54
CA LEU A 44 -3.60 7.36 -1.09
C LEU A 44 -4.27 6.32 -1.98
N ILE A 45 -5.38 5.74 -1.52
CA ILE A 45 -6.18 4.80 -2.31
C ILE A 45 -6.67 5.49 -3.58
N TYR A 46 -7.22 6.69 -3.42
CA TYR A 46 -7.74 7.50 -4.53
C TYR A 46 -6.66 7.81 -5.58
N ASN A 47 -5.46 8.24 -5.15
CA ASN A 47 -4.36 8.60 -6.04
C ASN A 47 -3.86 7.42 -6.91
N HIS A 48 -4.11 6.19 -6.47
CA HIS A 48 -3.69 4.97 -7.16
C HIS A 48 -4.85 4.25 -7.86
N CYS A 49 -6.06 4.81 -7.84
CA CYS A 49 -7.16 4.31 -8.64
C CYS A 49 -6.89 4.51 -10.14
N LEU A 50 -7.37 3.58 -10.95
CA LEU A 50 -7.25 3.65 -12.40
C LEU A 50 -8.62 3.86 -13.04
N ASN A 51 -8.66 4.74 -14.03
CA ASN A 51 -9.88 4.94 -14.80
C ASN A 51 -9.99 3.89 -15.94
N LYS A 52 -11.21 3.77 -16.47
CA LYS A 52 -11.52 2.86 -17.56
C LYS A 52 -10.66 3.04 -18.82
N LYS A 53 -10.25 4.28 -19.14
CA LYS A 53 -9.40 4.54 -20.32
C LYS A 53 -8.02 3.93 -20.11
N THR A 54 -7.36 4.24 -18.99
CA THR A 54 -6.04 3.72 -18.65
C THR A 54 -6.02 2.19 -18.63
N LEU A 55 -7.07 1.57 -18.06
CA LEU A 55 -7.19 0.11 -18.06
C LEU A 55 -7.42 -0.46 -19.47
N SER A 56 -8.28 0.16 -20.28
CA SER A 56 -8.51 -0.27 -21.67
C SER A 56 -7.21 -0.23 -22.49
N ASP A 57 -6.43 0.84 -22.31
CA ASP A 57 -5.15 1.04 -22.97
C ASP A 57 -4.12 -0.01 -22.49
N PHE A 58 -4.07 -0.29 -21.17
CA PHE A 58 -3.20 -1.32 -20.59
C PHE A 58 -3.48 -2.72 -21.14
N PHE A 59 -4.75 -3.12 -21.24
CA PHE A 59 -5.14 -4.42 -21.79
C PHE A 59 -5.11 -4.48 -23.33
N GLY A 60 -4.77 -3.38 -24.00
CA GLY A 60 -4.77 -3.30 -25.47
C GLY A 60 -6.14 -3.59 -26.10
N LYS A 61 -7.23 -3.25 -25.41
CA LYS A 61 -8.61 -3.47 -25.89
C LYS A 61 -9.25 -2.16 -26.29
N SER A 62 -10.17 -2.22 -27.24
CA SER A 62 -11.02 -1.06 -27.54
C SER A 62 -11.92 -0.76 -26.33
N ARG A 63 -12.27 0.52 -26.15
CA ARG A 63 -13.10 0.96 -25.02
C ARG A 63 -14.45 0.24 -24.97
N ASN A 64 -15.05 -0.06 -26.12
CA ASN A 64 -16.34 -0.77 -26.19
C ASN A 64 -16.21 -2.22 -25.71
N THR A 65 -15.19 -2.93 -26.18
CA THR A 65 -14.93 -4.31 -25.74
C THR A 65 -14.61 -4.35 -24.25
N PHE A 66 -13.77 -3.44 -23.76
CA PHE A 66 -13.42 -3.37 -22.35
C PHE A 66 -14.62 -2.99 -21.46
N SER A 67 -15.55 -2.17 -21.97
CA SER A 67 -16.81 -1.85 -21.29
C SER A 67 -17.67 -3.09 -21.04
N ARG A 68 -17.80 -3.96 -22.05
CA ARG A 68 -18.58 -5.19 -21.95
C ARG A 68 -17.95 -6.15 -20.94
N ILE A 69 -16.62 -6.30 -20.98
CA ILE A 69 -15.87 -7.13 -20.02
C ILE A 69 -16.11 -6.63 -18.60
N LEU A 70 -15.98 -5.32 -18.33
CA LEU A 70 -16.24 -4.78 -17.00
C LEU A 70 -17.67 -5.06 -16.54
N ALA A 71 -18.67 -4.88 -17.41
CA ALA A 71 -20.06 -5.18 -17.08
C ALA A 71 -20.25 -6.66 -16.68
N GLU A 72 -19.65 -7.59 -17.42
CA GLU A 72 -19.66 -9.02 -17.08
C GLU A 72 -18.98 -9.31 -15.72
N LEU A 73 -17.89 -8.60 -15.39
CA LEU A 73 -17.18 -8.76 -14.11
C LEU A 73 -17.97 -8.20 -12.93
N HIS A 74 -18.70 -7.10 -13.12
CA HIS A 74 -19.64 -6.57 -12.12
C HIS A 74 -20.82 -7.53 -11.92
N GLU A 75 -21.40 -8.05 -13.01
CA GLU A 75 -22.51 -9.00 -12.96
C GLU A 75 -22.13 -10.28 -12.20
N LYS A 76 -20.91 -10.78 -12.43
CA LYS A 76 -20.33 -11.94 -11.71
C LYS A 76 -19.86 -11.59 -10.29
N LYS A 77 -19.98 -10.33 -9.85
CA LYS A 77 -19.51 -9.82 -8.54
C LYS A 77 -18.03 -10.10 -8.27
N VAL A 78 -17.22 -10.15 -9.32
CA VAL A 78 -15.76 -10.31 -9.19
C VAL A 78 -15.17 -9.00 -8.66
N ILE A 79 -15.58 -7.87 -9.25
CA ILE A 79 -15.18 -6.52 -8.84
C ILE A 79 -16.34 -5.77 -8.16
N GLY A 80 -16.00 -4.85 -7.26
CA GLY A 80 -16.99 -3.98 -6.62
C GLY A 80 -17.52 -2.91 -7.56
N GLU A 81 -18.52 -2.13 -7.12
CA GLU A 81 -18.95 -0.94 -7.85
C GLU A 81 -17.80 0.07 -7.97
N PRO A 82 -17.64 0.72 -9.15
CA PRO A 82 -16.57 1.68 -9.32
C PRO A 82 -16.84 2.91 -8.45
N ILE A 83 -15.77 3.60 -8.07
CA ILE A 83 -15.87 4.89 -7.41
C ILE A 83 -16.26 5.91 -8.48
N PHE A 84 -17.40 6.56 -8.30
CA PHE A 84 -17.91 7.57 -9.21
C PHE A 84 -17.38 8.93 -8.82
N GLN A 85 -16.55 9.52 -9.67
CA GLN A 85 -16.12 10.90 -9.51
C GLN A 85 -16.45 11.68 -10.78
N ASN A 86 -17.34 12.66 -10.66
CA ASN A 86 -17.87 13.42 -11.79
C ASN A 86 -18.42 12.49 -12.89
N LYS A 87 -17.65 12.31 -13.99
CA LYS A 87 -17.98 11.44 -15.13
C LYS A 87 -17.04 10.23 -15.26
N SER A 88 -16.11 10.06 -14.32
CA SER A 88 -15.08 9.02 -14.35
C SER A 88 -15.46 7.87 -13.43
N HIS A 89 -15.26 6.65 -13.92
CA HIS A 89 -15.33 5.43 -13.13
C HIS A 89 -13.90 5.04 -12.73
N LEU A 90 -13.63 5.08 -11.43
CA LEU A 90 -12.33 4.79 -10.84
C LEU A 90 -12.36 3.40 -10.18
N TYR A 91 -11.35 2.60 -10.47
CA TYR A 91 -11.19 1.25 -9.93
C TYR A 91 -10.00 1.23 -8.98
N THR A 92 -10.20 0.67 -7.79
CA THR A 92 -9.13 0.54 -6.80
C THR A 92 -8.07 -0.45 -7.26
N ARG A 93 -6.88 -0.41 -6.66
CA ARG A 93 -5.83 -1.40 -6.95
C ARG A 93 -6.29 -2.84 -6.70
N TRP A 94 -7.20 -3.05 -5.74
CA TRP A 94 -7.81 -4.34 -5.49
C TRP A 94 -8.70 -4.80 -6.66
N ASP A 95 -9.55 -3.92 -7.18
CA ASP A 95 -10.39 -4.24 -8.34
C ASP A 95 -9.53 -4.52 -9.58
N VAL A 96 -8.48 -3.70 -9.79
CA VAL A 96 -7.55 -3.88 -10.91
C VAL A 96 -6.88 -5.25 -10.86
N GLN A 97 -6.42 -5.69 -9.68
CA GLN A 97 -5.82 -7.03 -9.53
C GLN A 97 -6.81 -8.14 -9.92
N LYS A 98 -8.07 -8.05 -9.47
CA LYS A 98 -9.10 -9.03 -9.82
C LYS A 98 -9.44 -9.02 -11.32
N ILE A 99 -9.43 -7.84 -11.95
CA ILE A 99 -9.60 -7.72 -13.41
C ILE A 99 -8.43 -8.41 -14.12
N MET A 100 -7.19 -8.16 -13.69
CA MET A 100 -6.00 -8.80 -14.28
C MET A 100 -6.07 -10.32 -14.18
N GLU A 101 -6.49 -10.85 -13.03
CA GLU A 101 -6.70 -12.29 -12.80
C GLU A 101 -7.79 -12.85 -13.73
N ALA A 102 -8.95 -12.18 -13.82
CA ALA A 102 -10.04 -12.61 -14.69
C ALA A 102 -9.68 -12.53 -16.18
N MET A 103 -8.80 -11.61 -16.55
CA MET A 103 -8.27 -11.44 -17.91
C MET A 103 -7.09 -12.38 -18.22
N GLY A 104 -6.65 -13.20 -17.26
CA GLY A 104 -5.55 -14.15 -17.44
C GLY A 104 -4.20 -13.46 -17.65
N THR A 105 -3.98 -12.31 -17.02
CA THR A 105 -2.69 -11.61 -17.09
C THR A 105 -1.64 -12.40 -16.35
N ILE A 106 -0.49 -12.63 -17.00
CA ILE A 106 0.62 -13.39 -16.43
C ILE A 106 1.07 -12.75 -15.12
N GLN A 107 1.25 -13.57 -14.09
CA GLN A 107 1.75 -13.12 -12.79
C GLN A 107 3.26 -13.28 -12.70
N TYR A 108 3.93 -12.43 -11.93
CA TYR A 108 5.39 -12.51 -11.76
C TYR A 108 5.85 -13.93 -11.36
N ARG A 109 5.11 -14.57 -10.46
CA ARG A 109 5.41 -15.92 -9.95
C ARG A 109 5.33 -17.04 -10.99
N GLU A 110 4.67 -16.79 -12.12
CA GLU A 110 4.55 -17.76 -13.22
C GLU A 110 5.79 -17.73 -14.13
N MET A 111 6.52 -16.60 -14.11
CA MET A 111 7.71 -16.39 -14.94
C MET A 111 9.01 -16.48 -14.14
N TYR A 112 8.95 -16.19 -12.83
CA TYR A 112 10.13 -16.00 -12.01
C TYR A 112 9.96 -16.58 -10.61
N LEU A 113 11.08 -17.01 -10.02
CA LEU A 113 11.17 -17.38 -8.61
C LEU A 113 11.19 -16.13 -7.71
N PRO A 114 10.78 -16.25 -6.43
CA PRO A 114 10.91 -15.17 -5.46
C PRO A 114 12.35 -14.66 -5.35
N ARG A 115 12.53 -13.34 -5.27
CA ARG A 115 13.84 -12.69 -5.12
C ARG A 115 13.90 -11.89 -3.84
N VAL A 116 14.97 -12.06 -3.08
CA VAL A 116 15.26 -11.26 -1.89
C VAL A 116 16.23 -10.16 -2.29
N ILE A 117 15.88 -8.92 -1.98
CA ILE A 117 16.71 -7.73 -2.23
C ILE A 117 17.04 -7.12 -0.87
N VAL A 118 18.33 -6.91 -0.62
CA VAL A 118 18.81 -6.29 0.62
C VAL A 118 19.34 -4.89 0.28
N THR A 119 18.75 -3.88 0.92
CA THR A 119 19.21 -2.49 0.80
C THR A 119 20.27 -2.23 1.86
N GLU A 120 21.54 -2.35 1.49
CA GLU A 120 22.66 -2.17 2.42
C GLU A 120 23.28 -0.78 2.31
N ASN A 121 23.55 -0.17 3.47
CA ASN A 121 24.41 1.00 3.58
C ASN A 121 24.94 1.14 5.00
N HIS A 122 26.26 1.14 5.16
CA HIS A 122 26.91 1.22 6.47
C HIS A 122 26.86 2.63 7.11
N LYS A 123 26.48 3.66 6.34
CA LYS A 123 26.33 5.03 6.86
C LYS A 123 24.87 5.32 7.21
N GLY A 124 24.65 5.94 8.38
CA GLY A 124 23.34 6.45 8.80
C GLY A 124 22.89 7.64 7.93
N GLY A 125 21.57 7.83 7.80
CA GLY A 125 21.01 8.98 7.06
C GLY A 125 21.17 8.93 5.54
N THR A 126 21.44 7.76 4.97
CA THR A 126 21.66 7.55 3.52
C THR A 126 20.40 7.18 2.74
N GLY A 127 19.23 7.27 3.38
CA GLY A 127 17.95 7.00 2.72
C GLY A 127 17.57 5.53 2.59
N LYS A 128 18.23 4.57 3.25
CA LYS A 128 17.93 3.13 3.15
C LYS A 128 16.43 2.79 3.29
N SER A 129 15.80 3.26 4.36
CA SER A 129 14.39 2.97 4.64
C SER A 129 13.49 3.62 3.59
N THR A 130 13.76 4.87 3.23
CA THR A 130 13.04 5.59 2.17
C THR A 130 13.18 4.90 0.82
N THR A 131 14.39 4.53 0.41
CA THR A 131 14.65 3.81 -0.84
C THR A 131 13.94 2.46 -0.86
N THR A 132 13.98 1.72 0.26
CA THR A 132 13.31 0.41 0.36
C THR A 132 11.80 0.56 0.22
N ALA A 133 11.19 1.49 0.96
CA ALA A 133 9.75 1.74 0.91
C ALA A 133 9.29 2.25 -0.47
N THR A 134 10.03 3.20 -1.07
CA THR A 134 9.71 3.76 -2.39
C THR A 134 9.85 2.72 -3.49
N LEU A 135 10.94 1.94 -3.47
CA LEU A 135 11.15 0.88 -4.46
C LEU A 135 10.07 -0.21 -4.33
N ALA A 136 9.75 -0.62 -3.11
CA ALA A 136 8.71 -1.59 -2.86
C ALA A 136 7.33 -1.11 -3.33
N THR A 137 7.00 0.15 -3.05
CA THR A 137 5.74 0.77 -3.50
C THR A 137 5.67 0.87 -5.01
N ALA A 138 6.73 1.34 -5.68
CA ALA A 138 6.77 1.42 -7.13
C ALA A 138 6.61 0.04 -7.79
N ALA A 139 7.32 -0.97 -7.28
CA ALA A 139 7.24 -2.34 -7.78
C ALA A 139 5.84 -2.97 -7.55
N ALA A 140 5.18 -2.68 -6.42
CA ALA A 140 3.83 -3.16 -6.14
C ALA A 140 2.75 -2.48 -7.01
N LEU A 141 3.00 -1.24 -7.45
CA LEU A 141 2.08 -0.49 -8.30
C LEU A 141 2.25 -0.77 -9.80
N ASP A 142 3.41 -1.32 -10.21
CA ASP A 142 3.68 -1.66 -11.60
C ASP A 142 2.85 -2.87 -12.06
N LEU A 143 1.86 -2.59 -12.92
CA LEU A 143 0.98 -3.59 -13.50
C LEU A 143 1.67 -4.54 -14.48
N ASN A 144 2.76 -4.11 -15.13
CA ASN A 144 3.49 -4.96 -16.07
C ASN A 144 4.34 -5.98 -15.33
N LEU A 145 4.94 -5.56 -14.21
CA LEU A 145 5.69 -6.47 -13.34
C LEU A 145 4.75 -7.46 -12.65
N ASN A 146 3.59 -6.98 -12.18
CA ASN A 146 2.56 -7.79 -11.50
C ASN A 146 3.14 -8.69 -10.39
N ALA A 147 4.02 -8.10 -9.57
CA ALA A 147 4.69 -8.79 -8.47
C ALA A 147 4.02 -8.51 -7.12
N LYS A 148 4.06 -9.50 -6.24
CA LYS A 148 3.71 -9.32 -4.83
C LYS A 148 4.97 -8.95 -4.06
N ILE A 149 4.94 -7.81 -3.37
CA ILE A 149 6.08 -7.26 -2.66
C ILE A 149 5.88 -7.41 -1.15
N CYS A 150 6.95 -7.79 -0.45
CA CYS A 150 7.01 -7.83 1.00
C CYS A 150 8.23 -7.02 1.46
N VAL A 151 8.02 -6.10 2.39
CA VAL A 151 9.10 -5.35 3.04
C VAL A 151 9.28 -5.95 4.43
N ILE A 152 10.49 -6.41 4.73
CA ILE A 152 10.87 -6.92 6.04
C ILE A 152 11.80 -5.88 6.66
N ASP A 153 11.32 -5.24 7.71
CA ASP A 153 12.12 -4.30 8.48
C ASP A 153 12.80 -5.01 9.65
N LEU A 154 14.13 -5.00 9.63
CA LEU A 154 14.97 -5.60 10.66
C LEU A 154 15.66 -4.53 11.52
N ASP A 155 15.44 -3.24 11.25
CA ASP A 155 16.01 -2.15 12.05
C ASP A 155 15.05 -1.80 13.20
N PRO A 156 15.42 -2.04 14.47
CA PRO A 156 14.55 -1.74 15.61
C PRO A 156 14.24 -0.25 15.76
N LYS A 157 14.97 0.64 15.06
CA LYS A 157 14.78 2.10 15.10
C LYS A 157 13.92 2.66 13.97
N ALA A 158 13.42 1.86 13.04
CA ALA A 158 12.74 2.34 11.85
C ALA A 158 11.27 2.76 12.06
N ARG A 159 10.88 3.11 13.30
CA ARG A 159 9.59 3.72 13.63
C ARG A 159 9.72 5.20 13.91
#